data_AF-A0A4R0D2X3-F1
#
_entry.id   AF-A0A4R0D2X3-F1
#
_cell.length_a   1.000
_cell.length_b   1.000
_cell.length_c   1.000
_cell.angle_alpha   90.00
_cell.angle_beta   90.00
_cell.angle_gamma   90.00
#
_symmetry.space_group_name_H-M   'P 1'
#
loop_
_entity.id
_entity.type
_entity.pdbx_description
1 polymer ?
#
loop_
_entity_poly.entity_id
_entity_poly.type
_entity_poly.pdbx_seq_one_letter_code
_entity_poly.pdbx_strand_id
1 'polypeptide(L)' 'MSISELAKWRVYRKKRGSLFIGRRIEQAIGNLMATYLSSKGAKDVKAQSFMPHEDQPQELSLEEYMMQTYGGE' A
#
# COMPACT_ATOMS: atom_id res chain seq x y z
N MET A 1 21.67 -0.64 -19.41
CA MET A 1 21.35 -0.48 -17.97
C MET A 1 22.57 0.06 -17.27
N SER A 2 22.50 1.30 -16.78
CA SER A 2 23.55 1.95 -15.98
C SER A 2 23.73 1.23 -14.64
N ILE A 3 24.92 1.34 -14.04
CA ILE A 3 25.21 0.81 -12.70
C ILE A 3 24.23 1.35 -11.66
N SER A 4 23.83 2.62 -11.78
CA SER A 4 22.84 3.25 -10.90
C SER A 4 21.44 2.65 -11.05
N GLU A 5 21.04 2.30 -12.28
CA GLU A 5 19.76 1.66 -12.55
C GLU A 5 19.74 0.22 -12.02
N LEU A 6 20.84 -0.51 -12.19
CA LEU A 6 21.02 -1.85 -11.64
C LEU A 6 20.92 -1.84 -10.10
N ALA A 7 21.52 -0.85 -9.45
CA ALA A 7 21.44 -0.69 -7.99
C ALA A 7 19.99 -0.45 -7.54
N LYS A 8 19.26 0.45 -8.20
CA LYS A 8 17.84 0.69 -7.93
C LYS A 8 17.00 -0.57 -8.15
N TRP A 9 17.25 -1.30 -9.24
CA TRP A 9 16.56 -2.56 -9.54
C TRP A 9 16.78 -3.63 -8.48
N ARG A 10 18.02 -3.78 -7.98
CA ARG A 10 18.34 -4.73 -6.90
C ARG A 10 17.59 -4.39 -5.61
N VAL A 11 17.57 -3.11 -5.22
CA VAL A 11 16.82 -2.66 -4.03
C VAL A 11 15.32 -2.91 -4.22
N TYR A 12 14.78 -2.61 -5.40
CA TYR A 12 13.38 -2.87 -5.74
C TYR A 12 13.05 -4.36 -5.64
N ARG A 13 13.85 -5.24 -6.24
CA ARG A 13 13.67 -6.70 -6.16
C ARG A 13 13.82 -7.24 -4.74
N LYS A 14 14.67 -6.64 -3.90
CA LYS A 14 14.76 -7.01 -2.49
C LYS A 14 13.48 -6.64 -1.72
N LYS A 15 12.91 -5.47 -1.98
CA LYS A 15 11.70 -4.97 -1.28
C LYS A 15 10.39 -5.58 -1.80
N ARG A 16 10.27 -5.79 -3.12
CA ARG A 16 9.01 -6.14 -3.80
C ARG A 16 9.13 -7.37 -4.71
N GLY A 17 10.25 -8.09 -4.63
CA GLY A 17 10.48 -9.29 -5.43
C GLY A 17 9.59 -10.47 -5.02
N SER A 18 9.45 -11.42 -5.94
CA SER A 18 8.64 -12.64 -5.75
C SER A 18 9.13 -13.54 -4.62
N LEU A 19 10.41 -13.44 -4.24
CA LEU A 19 11.01 -14.23 -3.16
C LEU A 19 10.70 -13.67 -1.76
N PHE A 20 10.03 -12.53 -1.65
CA PHE A 20 9.66 -11.96 -0.36
C PHE A 20 8.33 -12.55 0.13
N ILE A 21 8.38 -13.81 0.57
CA ILE A 21 7.21 -14.63 0.88
C ILE A 21 6.37 -14.04 2.03
N GLY A 22 7.01 -13.53 3.10
CA GLY A 22 6.28 -12.93 4.24
C GLY A 22 5.35 -11.80 3.80
N ARG A 23 5.87 -10.88 2.99
CA ARG A 23 5.09 -9.81 2.36
C ARG A 23 3.96 -10.35 1.48
N ARG A 24 4.18 -11.41 0.70
CA ARG A 24 3.13 -12.02 -0.15
C ARG A 24 2.00 -12.58 0.69
N ILE A 25 2.31 -13.20 1.83
CA ILE A 25 1.32 -13.70 2.79
C ILE A 25 0.51 -12.53 3.35
N GLU A 26 1.17 -11.45 3.77
CA GLU A 26 0.48 -10.24 4.23
C GLU A 26 -0.41 -9.62 3.14
N GLN A 27 0.02 -9.62 1.88
CA GLN A 27 -0.80 -9.13 0.76
C GLN A 27 -2.05 -9.99 0.58
N ALA A 28 -1.90 -11.32 0.64
CA ALA A 28 -3.02 -12.24 0.51
C ALA A 28 -4.02 -12.06 1.66
N ILE A 29 -3.54 -11.99 2.90
CA ILE A 29 -4.39 -11.79 4.09
C ILE A 29 -5.05 -10.42 4.04
N GLY A 30 -4.32 -9.35 3.71
CA GLY A 30 -4.87 -8.01 3.67
C GLY A 30 -5.94 -7.84 2.59
N ASN A 31 -5.74 -8.44 1.42
CA ASN A 31 -6.76 -8.46 0.36
C ASN A 31 -8.00 -9.27 0.78
N LEU A 32 -7.80 -10.40 1.46
CA LEU A 32 -8.89 -11.22 1.99
C LEU A 32 -9.71 -10.44 3.02
N MET A 33 -9.05 -9.77 3.97
CA MET A 33 -9.70 -8.96 5.00
C MET A 33 -10.44 -7.76 4.41
N ALA A 34 -9.82 -7.06 3.44
CA ALA A 34 -10.48 -5.96 2.75
C ALA A 34 -11.74 -6.43 2.00
N THR A 35 -11.66 -7.56 1.32
CA THR A 35 -12.81 -8.16 0.62
C THR A 35 -13.90 -8.58 1.60
N TYR A 36 -13.52 -9.23 2.71
CA TYR A 36 -14.44 -9.65 3.76
C TYR A 36 -15.18 -8.45 4.37
N LEU A 37 -14.46 -7.40 4.79
CA LEU A 37 -15.09 -6.21 5.38
C LEU A 37 -15.93 -5.44 4.37
N SER A 38 -15.48 -5.35 3.11
CA SER A 38 -16.29 -4.76 2.03
C SER A 38 -17.61 -5.53 1.84
N SER A 39 -17.57 -6.87 1.89
CA SER A 39 -18.78 -7.70 1.83
C SER A 39 -19.73 -7.52 3.01
N LYS A 40 -19.21 -7.02 4.15
CA LYS A 40 -19.98 -6.69 5.36
C LYS A 40 -20.48 -5.25 5.38
N GLY A 41 -20.21 -4.47 4.33
CA GLY A 41 -20.69 -3.09 4.19
C GLY A 41 -19.72 -2.02 4.69
N ALA A 42 -18.49 -2.37 5.06
CA ALA A 42 -17.45 -1.39 5.35
C ALA A 42 -17.02 -0.69 4.05
N LYS A 43 -16.89 0.64 4.11
CA LYS A 43 -16.43 1.47 2.99
C LYS A 43 -14.97 1.86 3.20
N ASP A 44 -14.25 2.10 2.09
CA ASP A 44 -12.86 2.57 2.07
C ASP A 44 -11.85 1.68 2.82
N VAL A 45 -12.10 0.37 2.85
CA VAL A 45 -11.19 -0.59 3.49
C VAL A 45 -9.97 -0.83 2.59
N LYS A 46 -8.82 -0.26 2.97
CA LYS A 46 -7.55 -0.48 2.28
C LYS A 46 -6.92 -1.79 2.78
N ALA A 47 -6.56 -2.68 1.85
CA ALA A 47 -5.86 -3.92 2.17
C ALA A 47 -4.53 -3.68 2.93
N GLN A 48 -3.87 -2.56 2.65
CA GLN A 48 -2.62 -2.14 3.28
C GLN A 48 -2.75 -1.95 4.80
N SER A 49 -3.95 -1.59 5.29
CA SER A 49 -4.23 -1.44 6.73
C SER A 49 -4.05 -2.76 7.50
N PHE A 50 -4.05 -3.90 6.81
CA PHE A 50 -3.80 -5.23 7.38
C PHE A 50 -2.40 -5.77 7.07
N MET A 51 -1.52 -4.92 6.56
CA MET A 51 -0.16 -5.25 6.15
C MET A 51 0.85 -4.44 6.99
N PRO A 52 1.15 -4.85 8.24
CA PRO A 52 1.89 -4.03 9.19
C PRO A 52 3.33 -3.71 8.73
N HIS A 53 3.94 -4.56 7.90
CA HIS A 53 5.31 -4.38 7.42
C HIS A 53 5.41 -3.66 6.07
N GLU A 54 4.28 -3.26 5.48
CA GLU A 54 4.27 -2.38 4.31
C GLU A 54 4.17 -0.91 4.73
N ASP A 55 4.61 -0.04 3.82
CA ASP A 55 4.38 1.40 3.94
C ASP A 55 2.86 1.64 3.98
N GLN A 56 2.37 2.11 5.14
CA GLN A 56 0.97 2.42 5.32
C GLN A 56 0.57 3.61 4.44
N PRO A 57 -0.68 3.64 3.93
CA PRO A 57 -1.17 4.81 3.22
C PRO A 57 -1.05 6.01 4.17
N GLN A 58 -0.38 7.07 3.72
CA GLN A 58 -0.28 8.30 4.48
C GLN A 58 -1.71 8.79 4.76
N GLU A 59 -2.03 8.98 6.03
CA GLU A 59 -3.26 9.66 6.41
C GLU A 59 -3.09 11.11 5.96
N LEU A 60 -3.92 11.53 4.99
CA LEU A 60 -3.96 12.93 4.58
C LEU A 60 -4.27 13.75 5.83
N SER A 61 -3.48 14.79 6.07
CA SER A 61 -3.86 15.77 7.10
C SER A 61 -5.21 16.39 6.73
N LEU A 62 -5.95 16.86 7.73
CA LEU A 62 -7.25 17.47 7.51
C LEU A 62 -7.18 18.64 6.52
N GLU A 63 -6.11 19.44 6.58
CA GLU A 63 -5.84 20.52 5.63
C GLU A 63 -5.61 19.99 4.20
N GLU A 64 -4.78 18.97 4.01
CA GLU A 64 -4.54 18.36 2.69
C GLU A 64 -5.81 17.75 2.09
N TYR A 65 -6.63 17.11 2.93
CA TYR A 65 -7.92 16.57 2.51
C TYR A 65 -8.89 17.68 2.07
N MET A 66 -9.00 18.77 2.84
CA MET A 66 -9.85 19.92 2.49
C MET A 66 -9.36 20.63 1.22
N MET A 67 -8.05 20.81 1.06
CA MET A 67 -7.47 21.38 -0.17
C MET A 67 -7.74 20.50 -1.39
N GLN A 68 -7.64 19.18 -1.26
CA GLN A 68 -7.89 18.26 -2.36
C GLN A 68 -9.38 18.18 -2.75
N THR A 69 -10.29 18.37 -1.78
CA THR A 69 -11.75 18.26 -1.99
C THR A 69 -12.42 19.59 -2.32
N TYR A 70 -11.91 20.71 -1.81
CA TYR A 70 -12.52 22.05 -1.93
C TYR A 70 -11.55 23.15 -2.37
N GLY A 71 -10.24 22.91 -2.41
CA GLY A 71 -9.22 23.92 -2.76
C GLY A 71 -9.00 24.13 -4.26
N GLY A 72 -9.91 23.61 -5.10
CA GLY A 72 -9.91 23.80 -6.54
C GLY A 72 -11.03 24.74 -6.99
N GLU A 73 -10.92 26.02 -6.63
CA GLU A 73 -11.59 27.15 -7.29
C GLU A 73 -10.55 28.16 -7.78
#